data_AF-I4FYV7-F1
#
_entry.id   AF-I4FYV7-F1
#
_cell.length_a   1.000
_cell.length_b   1.000
_cell.length_c   1.000
_cell.angle_alpha   90.00
_cell.angle_beta   90.00
_cell.angle_gamma   90.00
#
_symmetry.space_group_name_H-M   'P 1'
#
loop_
_entity.id
_entity.type
_entity.pdbx_description
1 polymer ?
#
loop_
_entity_poly.entity_id
_entity_poly.type
_entity_poly.pdbx_seq_one_letter_code
_entity_poly.pdbx_strand_id
1 'polypeptide(L)' 'MTYEKVKNLNPEEFKRFCGVYPETFKDMVKVLAAEKVLQKKSGRPSKLS' A
#
# COMPACT_ATOMS: atom_id res chain seq x y z
N MET A 1 -5.47 -11.48 11.35
CA MET A 1 -5.28 -10.07 11.75
C MET A 1 -6.00 -9.22 10.70
N THR A 2 -7.06 -8.49 11.07
CA THR A 2 -7.93 -7.78 10.11
C THR A 2 -7.66 -6.28 10.13
N TYR A 3 -7.64 -5.65 8.95
CA TYR A 3 -7.46 -4.20 8.77
C TYR A 3 -8.42 -3.37 9.63
N GLU A 4 -9.64 -3.88 9.83
CA GLU A 4 -10.69 -3.26 10.65
C GLU A 4 -10.25 -3.00 12.10
N LYS A 5 -9.42 -3.87 12.67
CA LYS A 5 -8.90 -3.71 14.04
C LYS A 5 -7.78 -2.68 14.11
N VAL A 6 -7.03 -2.49 13.03
CA VAL A 6 -5.84 -1.62 12.97
C VAL A 6 -6.21 -0.19 12.62
N LYS A 7 -7.27 0.00 11.83
CA LYS A 7 -7.77 1.30 11.33
C LYS A 7 -8.04 2.33 12.44
N ASN A 8 -8.53 1.88 13.60
CA ASN A 8 -8.98 2.78 14.68
C ASN A 8 -8.00 2.86 15.86
N LEU A 9 -6.80 2.28 15.72
CA LEU A 9 -5.79 2.33 16.78
C LEU A 9 -5.23 3.74 16.91
N ASN A 10 -4.85 4.10 18.14
CA ASN A 10 -4.06 5.30 18.34
C ASN A 10 -2.64 5.12 17.72
N PRO A 11 -1.88 6.20 17.47
CA PRO A 11 -0.58 6.11 16.80
C PRO A 11 0.44 5.23 17.51
N GLU A 12 0.38 5.15 18.84
CA GLU A 12 1.31 4.39 19.68
C GLU A 12 1.04 2.89 19.58
N GLU A 13 -0.23 2.50 19.69
CA GLU A 13 -0.70 1.13 19.46
C GLU A 13 -0.43 0.73 18.02
N PHE A 14 -0.76 1.59 17.05
CA PHE A 14 -0.49 1.34 15.64
C PHE A 14 1.02 1.08 15.42
N LYS A 15 1.91 1.89 15.99
CA LYS A 15 3.36 1.68 15.90
C LYS A 15 3.79 0.38 16.55
N ARG A 16 3.24 0.05 17.72
CA ARG A 16 3.53 -1.22 18.42
C ARG A 16 3.11 -2.44 17.61
N PHE A 17 2.01 -2.34 16.87
CA PHE A 17 1.48 -3.43 16.05
C PHE A 17 2.13 -3.51 14.65
N CYS A 18 2.25 -2.39 13.94
CA CYS A 18 2.74 -2.34 12.55
C CYS A 18 4.25 -2.09 12.45
N GLY A 19 4.93 -1.72 13.54
CA GLY A 19 6.37 -1.41 13.58
C GLY A 19 6.73 -0.02 13.05
N VAL A 20 5.78 0.72 12.48
CA VAL A 20 5.98 2.05 11.88
C VAL A 20 4.83 2.98 12.25
N TYR A 21 5.06 4.28 12.18
CA TYR A 21 3.99 5.27 12.39
C TYR A 21 2.95 5.24 11.25
N PRO A 22 1.70 5.64 11.52
CA PRO A 22 0.65 5.70 10.51
C PRO A 22 1.03 6.51 9.26
N GLU A 23 1.79 7.59 9.44
CA GLU A 23 2.27 8.45 8.35
C GLU A 23 3.20 7.70 7.39
N THR A 24 4.24 7.06 7.94
CA THR A 24 5.18 6.22 7.18
C THR A 24 4.46 5.07 6.49
N PHE A 25 3.53 4.40 7.19
CA PHE A 25 2.74 3.33 6.62
C PHE A 25 1.93 3.81 5.41
N LYS A 26 1.32 5.00 5.49
CA LYS A 26 0.56 5.61 4.39
C LYS A 26 1.46 5.86 3.17
N ASP A 27 2.70 6.29 3.37
CA ASP A 27 3.63 6.50 2.27
C ASP A 27 4.09 5.19 1.63
N MET A 28 4.34 4.14 2.42
CA MET A 28 4.62 2.80 1.91
C MET A 28 3.48 2.28 1.02
N VAL A 29 2.22 2.49 1.45
CA VAL A 29 1.03 2.10 0.68
C VAL A 29 0.96 2.86 -0.66
N LYS A 30 1.30 4.15 -0.69
CA LYS A 30 1.35 4.94 -1.94
C LYS A 30 2.40 4.39 -2.90
N VAL A 31 3.59 4.06 -2.41
CA VAL A 31 4.67 3.47 -3.24
C VAL A 31 4.21 2.14 -3.84
N LEU A 32 3.63 1.25 -3.04
CA LEU A 32 3.07 -0.02 -3.51
C LEU A 32 1.95 0.17 -4.55
N ALA A 33 1.07 1.16 -4.35
CA ALA A 33 0.01 1.46 -5.29
C ALA A 33 0.59 1.96 -6.63
N ALA A 34 1.57 2.85 -6.58
CA ALA A 34 2.28 3.34 -7.77
C ALA A 34 2.99 2.20 -8.52
N GLU A 35 3.69 1.32 -7.80
CA GLU A 35 4.36 0.16 -8.38
C GLU A 35 3.37 -0.77 -9.09
N LYS A 36 2.22 -1.08 -8.47
CA LYS A 36 1.17 -1.90 -9.11
C LYS A 36 0.63 -1.28 -10.40
N VAL A 37 0.48 0.05 -10.44
CA VAL A 37 0.06 0.77 -11.65
C VAL A 37 1.13 0.69 -12.74
N LEU A 38 2.41 0.81 -12.38
CA LEU A 38 3.53 0.67 -13.32
C LEU A 38 3.63 -0.76 -13.87
N GLN A 39 3.50 -1.77 -13.01
CA GLN A 39 3.53 -3.18 -13.41
C GLN A 39 2.40 -3.53 -14.40
N LYS A 40 1.20 -2.96 -14.21
CA LYS A 40 0.07 -3.14 -15.14
C LYS A 40 0.33 -2.59 -16.56
N LYS A 41 1.34 -1.73 -16.77
CA LYS A 41 1.66 -1.12 -18.08
C LYS A 41 2.63 -1.95 -18.94
N SER A 42 2.66 -3.28 -18.81
CA SER A 42 3.51 -4.15 -19.62
C SER A 42 2.72 -5.19 -20.41
N GLY A 43 1.85 -4.72 -21.31
CA GLY A 43 1.35 -5.52 -22.43
C GLY A 43 2.00 -5.03 -23.73
N ARG A 44 2.46 -5.95 -24.58
CA ARG A 44 2.80 -5.62 -25.99
C ARG A 44 1.54 -5.01 -26.61
N PRO A 45 1.57 -3.79 -27.17
CA PRO A 45 0.43 -3.29 -27.92
C PRO A 45 0.12 -4.31 -29.01
N SER A 46 -1.12 -4.79 -29.00
CA SER A 46 -1.67 -5.69 -30.01
C SER A 46 -1.60 -5.00 -31.38
N LYS A 47 -0.45 -5.10 -32.05
CA LYS A 47 -0.37 -4.86 -33.50
C LYS A 47 -0.89 -6.12 -34.19
N LEU A 48 -2.20 -6.24 -34.22
CA LEU A 48 -2.91 -6.97 -35.26
C LEU A 48 -3.79 -5.93 -35.94
N SER A 49 -3.17 -5.26 -36.91
CA SER A 49 -3.86 -4.74 -38.10
C SER A 49 -4.24 -5.92 -38.98
#